data_AF-A0A5D0QNJ7-F1
#
_entry.id   AF-A0A5D0QNJ7-F1
#
_cell.length_a   1.000
_cell.length_b   1.000
_cell.length_c   1.000
_cell.angle_alpha   90.00
_cell.angle_beta   90.00
_cell.angle_gamma   90.00
#
_symmetry.space_group_name_H-M   'P 1'
#
loop_
_entity.id
_entity.type
_entity.pdbx_description
1 polymer ?
#
loop_
_entity_poly.entity_id
_entity_poly.type
_entity_poly.pdbx_seq_one_letter_code
_entity_poly.pdbx_strand_id
1 'polypeptide(L)'
;MAHKITECLCVYNLIPVTINPRSYVPVYQQLADILRNQIRSGDLAPGTDLPGEFKLAEQYAVGREAARKALAVLRSEGLVATRRGEGSYVRTPRERQRIELGAADKVTIRMPTPAERVELDIDEGVALVVLARRGTEEKLLPSDEVVITGKREAQKG
;
A
#
# COMPACT_ATOMS: atom_id res chain seq x y z
N MET A 1 -16.02 32.39 -36.95
CA MET A 1 -15.04 32.47 -35.85
C MET A 1 -15.52 31.60 -34.69
N ALA A 2 -14.60 30.82 -34.13
CA ALA A 2 -14.65 30.00 -32.89
C ALA A 2 -15.65 28.81 -32.87
N HIS A 3 -15.28 27.57 -33.24
CA HIS A 3 -14.41 26.57 -32.57
C HIS A 3 -14.97 26.03 -31.23
N LYS A 4 -15.30 24.72 -31.19
CA LYS A 4 -14.51 23.60 -30.59
C LYS A 4 -15.08 23.25 -29.20
N ILE A 5 -15.30 22.02 -28.73
CA ILE A 5 -15.15 20.63 -29.16
C ILE A 5 -16.21 19.88 -28.35
N THR A 6 -17.19 19.26 -29.01
CA THR A 6 -18.00 18.19 -28.43
C THR A 6 -17.44 16.89 -28.98
N GLU A 7 -17.27 15.89 -28.10
CA GLU A 7 -16.82 14.52 -28.40
C GLU A 7 -15.30 14.32 -28.51
N CYS A 8 -14.65 14.15 -27.35
CA CYS A 8 -13.48 13.29 -27.26
C CYS A 8 -13.97 11.89 -26.87
N LEU A 9 -14.27 11.07 -27.87
CA LEU A 9 -14.34 9.61 -27.79
C LEU A 9 -12.96 9.10 -27.33
N CYS A 10 -12.73 9.07 -26.02
CA CYS A 10 -11.67 8.24 -25.47
C CYS A 10 -12.25 6.83 -25.38
N VAL A 11 -11.97 6.04 -26.40
CA VAL A 11 -12.25 4.61 -26.49
C VAL A 11 -11.45 3.93 -25.38
N TYR A 12 -11.98 3.93 -24.16
CA TYR A 12 -11.43 3.14 -23.06
C TYR A 12 -11.41 1.69 -23.51
N ASN A 13 -10.26 1.07 -23.31
CA ASN A 13 -9.94 -0.30 -23.63
C ASN A 13 -10.95 -1.26 -22.96
N LEU A 14 -12.04 -1.59 -23.67
CA LEU A 14 -13.11 -2.48 -23.22
C LEU A 14 -12.73 -3.96 -23.40
N ILE A 15 -11.60 -4.39 -22.84
CA ILE A 15 -11.48 -5.79 -22.45
C ILE A 15 -11.88 -5.81 -20.98
N PRO A 16 -13.11 -6.24 -20.62
CA PRO A 16 -13.42 -6.46 -19.22
C PRO A 16 -12.40 -7.50 -18.73
N VAL A 17 -11.55 -7.11 -17.77
CA VAL A 17 -10.69 -8.08 -17.11
C VAL A 17 -11.61 -8.94 -16.26
N THR A 18 -12.08 -10.03 -16.85
CA THR A 18 -13.06 -10.92 -16.25
C THR A 18 -12.35 -11.93 -15.35
N ILE A 19 -12.81 -12.03 -14.11
CA ILE A 19 -12.40 -13.09 -13.20
C ILE A 19 -12.92 -14.42 -13.74
N ASN A 20 -12.04 -15.41 -13.84
CA ASN A 20 -12.37 -16.78 -14.26
C ASN A 20 -12.25 -17.74 -13.07
N PRO A 21 -13.38 -18.14 -12.44
CA PRO A 21 -13.37 -19.06 -11.30
C PRO A 21 -12.88 -20.48 -11.62
N ARG A 22 -12.78 -20.85 -12.91
CA ARG A 22 -12.33 -22.16 -13.37
C ARG A 22 -10.84 -22.20 -13.72
N SER A 23 -10.13 -21.08 -13.59
CA SER A 23 -8.69 -21.05 -13.81
C SER A 23 -7.94 -21.68 -12.62
N TYR A 24 -6.65 -22.01 -12.83
CA TYR A 24 -5.77 -22.48 -11.75
C TYR A 24 -5.37 -21.36 -10.77
N VAL A 25 -5.61 -20.09 -11.12
CA VAL A 25 -5.36 -18.96 -10.23
C VAL A 25 -6.59 -18.75 -9.35
N PRO A 26 -6.45 -18.71 -8.02
CA PRO A 26 -7.57 -18.44 -7.13
C PRO A 26 -8.27 -17.10 -7.42
N VAL A 27 -9.60 -17.08 -7.28
CA VAL A 27 -10.44 -15.88 -7.54
C VAL A 27 -9.96 -14.63 -6.82
N TYR A 28 -9.58 -14.74 -5.54
CA TYR A 28 -9.08 -13.60 -4.77
C TYR A 28 -7.78 -13.02 -5.33
N GLN A 29 -6.94 -13.87 -5.92
CA GLN A 29 -5.66 -13.47 -6.49
C GLN A 29 -5.88 -12.77 -7.82
N GLN A 30 -6.79 -13.28 -8.66
CA GLN A 30 -7.22 -12.59 -9.88
C GLN A 30 -7.80 -11.19 -9.58
N LEU A 31 -8.65 -11.06 -8.56
CA LEU A 31 -9.18 -9.76 -8.14
C LEU A 31 -8.07 -8.82 -7.63
N ALA A 32 -7.14 -9.34 -6.83
CA ALA A 32 -5.98 -8.56 -6.39
C ALA A 32 -5.14 -8.09 -7.59
N ASP A 33 -4.93 -8.94 -8.60
CA ASP A 33 -4.20 -8.59 -9.81
C ASP A 33 -4.87 -7.48 -10.62
N ILE A 34 -6.20 -7.54 -10.75
CA ILE A 34 -7.00 -6.48 -11.40
C ILE A 34 -6.81 -5.14 -10.69
N LEU A 35 -7.05 -5.11 -9.38
CA LEU A 35 -6.94 -3.89 -8.59
C LEU A 35 -5.50 -3.36 -8.56
N ARG A 36 -4.51 -4.26 -8.47
CA ARG A 36 -3.08 -3.90 -8.55
C ARG A 36 -2.76 -3.22 -9.87
N ASN A 37 -3.27 -3.73 -10.99
CA ASN A 37 -3.04 -3.15 -12.30
C ASN A 37 -3.71 -1.77 -12.43
N GLN A 38 -4.91 -1.59 -11.87
CA GLN A 38 -5.58 -0.28 -11.81
C GLN A 38 -4.79 0.73 -10.96
N ILE A 39 -4.24 0.31 -9.83
CA ILE A 39 -3.37 1.17 -8.99
C ILE A 39 -2.09 1.56 -9.73
N ARG A 40 -1.44 0.60 -10.40
CA ARG A 40 -0.19 0.84 -11.12
C ARG A 40 -0.35 1.68 -12.39
N SER A 41 -1.47 1.53 -13.09
CA SER A 41 -1.79 2.33 -14.28
C SER A 41 -2.25 3.74 -13.92
N GLY A 42 -2.67 3.98 -12.68
CA GLY A 42 -3.20 5.25 -12.21
C GLY A 42 -4.72 5.40 -12.35
N ASP A 43 -5.42 4.39 -12.88
CA ASP A 43 -6.89 4.33 -12.89
C ASP A 43 -7.46 4.43 -11.47
N LEU A 44 -6.75 3.83 -10.51
CA LEU A 44 -6.95 4.06 -9.08
C LEU A 44 -5.79 4.89 -8.53
N ALA A 45 -5.97 6.21 -8.51
CA ALA A 45 -4.96 7.15 -8.06
C ALA A 45 -4.64 6.97 -6.56
N PRO A 46 -3.43 7.30 -6.11
CA PRO A 46 -3.11 7.28 -4.69
C PRO A 46 -4.03 8.20 -3.88
N GLY A 47 -4.46 7.75 -2.70
CA GLY A 47 -5.45 8.42 -1.86
C GLY A 47 -6.90 8.09 -2.21
N THR A 48 -7.18 7.41 -3.32
CA THR A 48 -8.55 7.03 -3.71
C THR A 48 -9.13 6.00 -2.75
N ASP A 49 -10.35 6.25 -2.28
CA ASP A 49 -11.12 5.28 -1.50
C ASP A 49 -11.53 4.09 -2.38
N LEU A 50 -11.22 2.89 -1.92
CA LEU A 50 -11.66 1.66 -2.54
C LEU A 50 -13.08 1.31 -2.09
N PRO A 51 -13.90 0.74 -2.99
CA PRO A 51 -15.18 0.19 -2.58
C PRO A 51 -14.97 -0.87 -1.50
N GLY A 52 -15.86 -0.90 -0.49
CA GLY A 52 -15.81 -1.91 0.55
C GLY A 52 -16.02 -3.34 0.00
N GLU A 53 -15.68 -4.34 0.81
CA GLU A 53 -15.73 -5.77 0.42
C GLU A 53 -17.04 -6.19 -0.24
N PHE A 54 -18.18 -5.68 0.26
CA PHE A 54 -19.50 -5.97 -0.29
C PHE A 54 -19.66 -5.43 -1.72
N LYS A 55 -19.30 -4.17 -1.95
CA LYS A 55 -19.40 -3.53 -3.27
C LYS A 55 -18.41 -4.15 -4.27
N LEU A 56 -17.20 -4.51 -3.83
CA LEU A 56 -16.25 -5.23 -4.67
C LEU A 56 -16.76 -6.62 -5.07
N ALA A 57 -17.38 -7.33 -4.12
CA ALA A 57 -17.98 -8.63 -4.39
C ALA A 57 -19.09 -8.54 -5.45
N GLU A 58 -19.94 -7.52 -5.35
CA GLU A 58 -21.00 -7.25 -6.34
C GLU A 58 -20.43 -6.85 -7.70
N GLN A 59 -19.53 -5.86 -7.74
CA GLN A 59 -18.96 -5.31 -8.97
C GLN A 59 -18.22 -6.37 -9.82
N TYR A 60 -17.48 -7.26 -9.16
CA TYR A 60 -16.66 -8.27 -9.83
C TYR A 60 -17.31 -9.66 -9.82
N ALA A 61 -18.56 -9.79 -9.36
CA ALA A 61 -19.30 -11.04 -9.25
C ALA A 61 -18.52 -12.16 -8.53
N VAL A 62 -17.91 -11.82 -7.39
CA VAL A 62 -17.16 -12.77 -6.54
C VAL A 62 -17.79 -12.92 -5.17
N GLY A 63 -17.40 -13.96 -4.42
CA GLY A 63 -17.79 -14.09 -3.02
C GLY A 63 -17.13 -13.01 -2.14
N ARG A 64 -17.84 -12.56 -1.10
CA ARG A 64 -17.33 -11.59 -0.10
C ARG A 64 -15.96 -11.98 0.48
N GLU A 65 -15.79 -13.27 0.77
CA GLU A 65 -14.53 -13.81 1.27
C GLU A 65 -13.37 -13.66 0.27
N ALA A 66 -13.65 -13.75 -1.03
CA ALA A 66 -12.64 -13.53 -2.05
C ALA A 66 -12.27 -12.04 -2.15
N ALA A 67 -13.25 -11.13 -2.08
CA ALA A 67 -13.00 -9.69 -2.03
C ALA A 67 -12.17 -9.29 -0.80
N ARG A 68 -12.54 -9.79 0.39
CA ARG A 68 -11.80 -9.60 1.64
C ARG A 68 -10.34 -10.07 1.53
N LYS A 69 -10.12 -11.26 0.96
CA LYS A 69 -8.78 -11.81 0.73
C LYS A 69 -7.98 -10.99 -0.29
N ALA A 70 -8.62 -10.52 -1.36
CA ALA A 70 -7.96 -9.68 -2.37
C ALA A 70 -7.46 -8.38 -1.74
N LEU A 71 -8.30 -7.69 -0.96
CA LEU A 71 -7.89 -6.49 -0.22
C LEU A 71 -6.79 -6.80 0.80
N ALA A 72 -6.84 -7.95 1.49
CA ALA A 72 -5.79 -8.36 2.41
C ALA A 72 -4.44 -8.55 1.72
N VAL A 73 -4.42 -9.14 0.52
CA VAL A 73 -3.21 -9.27 -0.31
C VAL A 73 -2.66 -7.88 -0.64
N LEU A 74 -3.49 -6.96 -1.14
CA LEU A 74 -3.05 -5.60 -1.49
C LEU A 74 -2.55 -4.80 -0.28
N ARG A 75 -3.12 -5.01 0.91
CA ARG A 75 -2.62 -4.44 2.17
C ARG A 75 -1.25 -5.00 2.53
N SER A 76 -1.05 -6.30 2.39
CA SER A 76 0.25 -6.93 2.67
C SER A 76 1.34 -6.49 1.68
N GLU A 77 0.96 -6.12 0.47
CA GLU A 77 1.86 -5.55 -0.55
C GLU A 77 2.14 -4.05 -0.33
N GLY A 78 1.45 -3.41 0.62
CA GLY A 78 1.60 -1.98 0.89
C GLY A 78 1.00 -1.08 -0.20
N LEU A 79 0.10 -1.60 -1.03
CA LEU A 79 -0.61 -0.82 -2.06
C LEU A 79 -1.89 -0.18 -1.54
N VAL A 80 -2.47 -0.77 -0.50
CA VAL A 80 -3.74 -0.35 0.11
C VAL A 80 -3.57 -0.24 1.62
N ALA A 81 -4.26 0.71 2.23
CA ALA A 81 -4.40 0.85 3.68
C ALA A 81 -5.89 0.87 4.05
N THR A 82 -6.18 0.62 5.34
CA THR A 82 -7.55 0.73 5.88
C THR A 82 -7.60 1.90 6.84
N ARG A 83 -8.50 2.85 6.60
CA ARG A 83 -8.90 3.84 7.59
C ARG A 83 -9.94 3.23 8.52
N ARG A 84 -9.74 3.36 9.82
CA ARG A 84 -10.68 2.82 10.82
C ARG A 84 -12.07 3.43 10.60
N GLY A 85 -13.04 2.59 10.28
CA GLY A 85 -14.44 3.00 10.10
C GLY A 85 -14.78 3.64 8.75
N GLU A 86 -13.79 3.99 7.92
CA GLU A 86 -14.00 4.71 6.65
C GLU A 86 -13.77 3.83 5.41
N GLY A 87 -13.10 2.68 5.57
CA GLY A 87 -12.88 1.73 4.47
C GLY A 87 -11.41 1.62 4.06
N SER A 88 -11.17 0.98 2.91
CA SER A 88 -9.83 0.82 2.36
C SER A 88 -9.55 1.91 1.33
N TYR A 89 -8.30 2.32 1.18
CA TYR A 89 -7.87 3.34 0.22
C TYR A 89 -6.51 3.01 -0.37
N VAL A 90 -6.21 3.51 -1.57
CA VAL A 90 -4.91 3.32 -2.23
C VAL A 90 -3.84 4.13 -1.49
N ARG A 91 -2.77 3.48 -1.05
CA ARG A 91 -1.68 4.15 -0.34
C ARG A 91 -0.98 5.16 -1.24
N THR A 92 -0.68 6.32 -0.69
CA THR A 92 0.19 7.31 -1.31
C THR A 92 1.64 6.87 -1.15
N PRO A 93 2.41 6.73 -2.26
CA PRO A 93 3.86 6.55 -2.15
C PRO A 93 4.45 7.70 -1.34
N ARG A 94 4.98 7.40 -0.15
CA ARG A 94 5.67 8.39 0.68
C ARG A 94 7.13 8.51 0.23
N GLU A 95 7.65 9.74 0.17
CA GLU A 95 9.08 9.95 -0.04
C GLU A 95 9.84 9.36 1.13
N ARG A 96 10.84 8.50 0.84
CA ARG A 96 11.58 7.82 1.90
C ARG A 96 12.82 8.60 2.29
N GLN A 97 12.91 8.97 3.56
CA GLN A 97 14.12 9.54 4.13
C GLN A 97 15.21 8.47 4.21
N ARG A 98 16.38 8.75 3.62
CA ARG A 98 17.57 7.91 3.80
C ARG A 98 18.26 8.24 5.13
N ILE A 99 18.50 7.21 5.93
CA ILE A 99 19.20 7.32 7.21
C ILE A 99 20.49 6.53 7.13
N GLU A 100 21.61 7.20 7.38
CA GLU A 100 22.92 6.57 7.50
C GLU A 100 23.21 6.22 8.96
N LEU A 101 23.42 4.94 9.24
CA LEU A 101 23.78 4.45 10.56
C LEU A 101 25.27 4.66 10.82
N GLY A 102 25.57 5.25 11.98
CA GLY A 102 26.90 5.26 12.58
C GLY A 102 27.21 3.95 13.31
N ALA A 103 28.50 3.71 13.60
CA ALA A 103 28.98 2.47 14.22
C ALA A 103 28.35 2.15 15.59
N ALA A 104 27.86 3.17 16.31
CA ALA A 104 27.23 3.02 17.62
C ALA A 104 25.70 3.18 17.58
N ASP A 105 25.10 3.36 16.41
CA ASP A 105 23.64 3.48 16.29
C ASP A 105 23.00 2.09 16.46
N LYS A 106 21.91 2.02 17.23
CA LYS A 106 21.10 0.81 17.39
C LYS A 106 19.77 1.00 16.68
N VAL A 107 19.40 0.02 15.87
CA VAL A 107 18.10 -0.03 15.20
C VAL A 107 17.33 -1.24 15.67
N THR A 108 16.08 -1.05 16.07
CA THR A 108 15.12 -2.13 16.27
C THR A 108 13.85 -1.87 15.46
N ILE A 109 13.09 -2.93 15.19
CA ILE A 109 11.80 -2.82 14.50
C ILE A 109 10.74 -3.42 15.41
N ARG A 110 9.63 -2.72 15.60
CA ARG A 110 8.48 -3.21 16.36
C ARG A 110 7.17 -2.67 15.80
N MET A 111 6.06 -3.27 16.21
CA MET A 111 4.75 -2.70 15.92
C MET A 111 4.49 -1.46 16.80
N PRO A 112 3.80 -0.43 16.26
CA PRO A 112 3.38 0.71 17.05
C PRO A 112 2.24 0.33 18.01
N THR A 113 2.19 1.02 19.14
CA THR A 113 1.03 1.02 20.05
C THR A 113 -0.16 1.74 19.43
N PRO A 114 -1.40 1.56 19.94
CA PRO A 114 -2.55 2.32 19.45
C PRO A 114 -2.39 3.84 19.54
N ALA A 115 -1.70 4.34 20.57
CA ALA A 115 -1.44 5.77 20.74
C ALA A 115 -0.45 6.30 19.68
N GLU A 116 0.69 5.62 19.51
CA GLU A 116 1.69 5.98 18.49
C GLU A 116 1.11 5.97 17.08
N ARG A 117 0.18 5.06 16.77
CA ARG A 117 -0.50 5.03 15.46
C ARG A 117 -1.26 6.31 15.16
N VAL A 118 -1.95 6.84 16.16
CA VAL A 118 -2.73 8.07 16.03
C VAL A 118 -1.80 9.27 15.98
N GLU A 119 -0.82 9.30 16.88
CA GLU A 119 0.12 10.43 17.01
C GLU A 119 1.00 10.61 15.77
N LEU A 120 1.45 9.50 15.17
CA LEU A 120 2.37 9.50 14.03
C LEU A 120 1.68 9.24 12.69
N ASP A 121 0.33 9.24 12.66
CA ASP A 121 -0.48 8.95 11.45
C ASP A 121 -0.02 7.68 10.70
N ILE A 122 0.12 6.57 11.45
CA ILE A 122 0.70 5.33 10.93
C ILE A 122 -0.39 4.39 10.45
N ASP A 123 -0.37 4.10 9.15
CA ASP A 123 -1.24 3.13 8.53
C ASP A 123 -1.17 1.73 9.15
N GLU A 124 -2.26 0.98 9.03
CA GLU A 124 -2.30 -0.42 9.42
C GLU A 124 -1.22 -1.24 8.67
N GLY A 125 -0.55 -2.14 9.39
CA GLY A 125 0.52 -2.99 8.84
C GLY A 125 1.89 -2.33 8.74
N VAL A 126 2.02 -1.02 8.99
CA VAL A 126 3.32 -0.35 9.07
C VAL A 126 3.96 -0.58 10.44
N ALA A 127 5.24 -0.94 10.44
CA ALA A 127 6.05 -1.09 11.64
C ALA A 127 6.80 0.21 11.96
N LEU A 128 7.22 0.38 13.21
CA LEU A 128 8.15 1.43 13.62
C LEU A 128 9.58 0.92 13.57
N VAL A 129 10.42 1.66 12.88
CA VAL A 129 11.87 1.67 13.06
C VAL A 129 12.17 2.55 14.27
N VAL A 130 12.84 1.97 15.27
CA VAL A 130 13.31 2.67 16.46
C VAL A 130 14.82 2.85 16.32
N LEU A 131 15.25 4.10 16.14
CA LEU A 131 16.64 4.48 16.05
C LEU A 131 17.11 5.07 17.39
N ALA A 132 18.00 4.37 18.07
CA ALA A 132 18.66 4.86 19.28
C ALA A 132 20.10 5.27 18.93
N ARG A 133 20.40 6.56 19.08
CA ARG A 133 21.76 7.10 18.96
C ARG A 133 22.25 7.52 20.35
N ARG A 134 23.53 7.25 20.63
CA ARG A 134 24.12 7.56 21.94
C ARG A 134 23.96 9.05 22.27
N GLY A 135 23.31 9.34 23.41
CA GLY A 135 23.12 10.70 23.90
C GLY A 135 21.96 11.46 23.25
N THR A 136 21.10 10.80 22.45
CA THR A 136 19.86 11.39 21.93
C THR A 136 18.66 10.56 22.38
N GLU A 137 17.47 11.16 22.35
CA GLU A 137 16.23 10.40 22.45
C GLU A 137 16.08 9.43 21.28
N GLU A 138 15.29 8.38 21.49
CA GLU A 138 14.96 7.42 20.44
C GLU A 138 14.07 8.08 19.40
N LYS A 139 14.43 7.93 18.11
CA LYS A 139 13.60 8.40 17.01
C LYS A 139 12.72 7.26 16.52
N LEU A 140 11.41 7.47 16.56
CA LEU A 140 10.40 6.56 16.00
C LEU A 140 10.11 6.97 14.55
N LEU A 141 10.20 6.01 13.64
CA LEU A 141 10.12 6.25 12.20
C LEU A 141 9.24 5.19 11.53
N PRO A 142 8.20 5.56 10.78
CA PRO A 142 7.41 4.60 10.02
C PRO A 142 8.28 3.85 9.01
N SER A 143 8.19 2.52 8.97
CA SER A 143 9.07 1.67 8.16
C SER A 143 8.93 1.89 6.65
N ASP A 144 7.78 2.40 6.20
CA ASP A 144 7.51 2.73 4.81
C ASP A 144 8.02 4.11 4.39
N GLU A 145 8.47 4.93 5.35
CA GLU A 145 9.02 6.27 5.15
C GLU A 145 10.53 6.36 5.29
N VAL A 146 11.22 5.27 5.66
CA VAL A 146 12.66 5.29 5.87
C VAL A 146 13.39 4.22 5.10
N VAL A 147 14.59 4.57 4.64
CA VAL A 147 15.57 3.61 4.11
C VAL A 147 16.80 3.70 4.98
N ILE A 148 17.08 2.62 5.70
CA ILE A 148 18.24 2.52 6.57
C ILE A 148 19.42 2.01 5.77
N THR A 149 20.54 2.70 5.86
CA THR A 149 21.78 2.35 5.17
C THR A 149 22.94 2.32 6.16
N GLY A 150 23.82 1.34 6.00
CA GLY A 150 25.05 1.23 6.79
C GLY A 150 26.21 0.89 5.86
N LYS A 151 27.41 1.34 6.22
CA LYS A 151 28.61 0.83 5.55
C LYS A 151 28.77 -0.63 5.97
N ARG A 152 28.79 -1.56 5.01
CA ARG A 152 29.19 -2.94 5.30
C ARG A 152 30.63 -2.88 5.81
N GLU A 153 30.87 -3.29 7.06
CA GLU A 153 32.18 -3.80 7.40
C GLU A 153 32.39 -5.05 6.55
N ALA A 154 33.36 -5.00 5.65
CA ALA A 154 33.79 -6.19 4.94
C ALA A 154 34.14 -7.24 6.00
N GLN A 155 33.34 -8.30 6.09
CA GLN A 155 33.71 -9.49 6.84
C GLN A 155 35.04 -9.97 6.26
N LYS A 156 36.14 -9.73 7.00
CA LYS A 156 37.40 -10.43 6.77
C LYS A 156 37.15 -11.88 7.15
N GLY A 157 36.96 -12.72 6.15
CA GLY A 157 37.02 -14.18 6.21
C GLY A 157 37.88 -14.65 5.06
#